data_AF-A0A1Y6EUZ5-F1
#
_entry.id   AF-A0A1Y6EUZ5-F1
#
_cell.length_a   1.000
_cell.length_b   1.000
_cell.length_c   1.000
_cell.angle_alpha   90.00
_cell.angle_beta   90.00
_cell.angle_gamma   90.00
#
_symmetry.space_group_name_H-M   'P 1'
#
loop_
_entity.id
_entity.type
_entity.pdbx_description
1 polymer ?
#
loop_
_entity_poly.entity_id
_entity_poly.type
_entity_poly.pdbx_seq_one_letter_code
_entity_poly.pdbx_strand_id
1 'polypeptide(L)' 'MQPVTEGDRRKELGTLLRQIAAHPERDWSAARQRIATLNKLIARRPTPA' A
#
# COMPACT_ATOMS: atom_id res chain seq x y z
N MET A 1 -5.69 18.80 -5.20
CA MET A 1 -5.28 17.42 -4.81
C MET A 1 -6.46 16.49 -5.07
N GLN A 2 -6.30 15.45 -5.87
CA GLN A 2 -7.37 14.46 -6.06
C GLN A 2 -7.56 13.66 -4.75
N PRO A 3 -8.81 13.36 -4.34
CA PRO A 3 -9.04 12.56 -3.16
C PRO A 3 -8.54 11.14 -3.42
N VAL A 4 -7.51 10.72 -2.67
CA VAL A 4 -7.02 9.34 -2.72
C VAL A 4 -8.08 8.45 -2.11
N THR A 5 -8.70 7.61 -2.92
CA THR A 5 -9.72 6.65 -2.48
C THR A 5 -9.08 5.42 -1.84
N GLU A 6 -9.88 4.58 -1.19
CA GLU A 6 -9.40 3.27 -0.74
C GLU A 6 -8.98 2.38 -1.91
N GLY A 7 -9.67 2.48 -3.06
CA GLY A 7 -9.32 1.76 -4.29
C GLY A 7 -7.92 2.13 -4.77
N ASP A 8 -7.58 3.41 -4.70
CA ASP A 8 -6.24 3.90 -5.04
C ASP A 8 -5.18 3.34 -4.09
N ARG A 9 -5.47 3.29 -2.77
CA ARG A 9 -4.56 2.71 -1.77
C ARG A 9 -4.31 1.23 -2.00
N ARG A 10 -5.34 0.46 -2.37
CA ARG A 10 -5.20 -0.98 -2.70
C ARG A 10 -4.40 -1.17 -3.99
N LYS A 11 -4.61 -0.31 -4.99
CA LYS A 11 -3.84 -0.33 -6.26
C LYS A 11 -2.37 0.01 -6.02
N GLU A 12 -2.10 0.99 -5.17
CA GLU A 12 -0.74 1.35 -4.74
C GLU A 12 -0.06 0.17 -4.01
N LEU A 13 -0.75 -0.45 -3.05
CA LEU A 13 -0.27 -1.62 -2.31
C LEU A 13 0.11 -2.77 -3.24
N GLY A 14 -0.78 -3.15 -4.17
CA GLY A 14 -0.51 -4.22 -5.13
C GLY A 14 0.63 -3.88 -6.11
N THR A 15 0.86 -2.60 -6.38
CA THR A 15 2.00 -2.16 -7.21
C THR A 15 3.32 -2.29 -6.45
N LEU A 16 3.37 -1.86 -5.19
CA LEU A 16 4.56 -1.99 -4.35
C LEU A 16 4.94 -3.46 -4.13
N LEU A 17 3.96 -4.33 -3.84
CA LEU A 17 4.22 -5.76 -3.66
C LEU A 17 4.78 -6.41 -4.93
N ARG A 18 4.25 -6.07 -6.12
CA ARG A 18 4.78 -6.56 -7.39
C ARG A 18 6.21 -6.09 -7.66
N GLN A 19 6.51 -4.83 -7.35
CA GLN A 19 7.86 -4.29 -7.52
C GLN A 19 8.88 -4.98 -6.60
N ILE A 20 8.51 -5.23 -5.34
CA ILE A 20 9.33 -5.98 -4.39
C ILE A 20 9.58 -7.41 -4.88
N ALA A 21 8.55 -8.07 -5.41
CA ALA A 21 8.68 -9.43 -5.94
C ALA A 21 9.53 -9.48 -7.22
N ALA A 22 9.46 -8.45 -8.06
CA ALA A 22 10.21 -8.37 -9.31
C ALA A 22 11.70 -8.07 -9.12
N HIS A 23 12.06 -7.31 -8.08
CA HIS A 23 13.45 -6.92 -7.80
C HIS A 23 13.80 -7.08 -6.31
N PRO A 24 13.80 -8.30 -5.76
CA PRO A 24 14.11 -8.52 -4.35
C PRO A 24 15.52 -8.06 -3.94
N GLU A 25 16.42 -7.88 -4.91
CA GLU A 25 17.80 -7.39 -4.73
C GLU A 25 17.90 -5.91 -4.35
N ARG A 26 16.85 -5.11 -4.55
CA ARG A 26 16.82 -3.68 -4.20
C ARG A 26 16.48 -3.46 -2.73
N ASP A 27 16.93 -2.34 -2.17
CA ASP A 27 16.41 -1.88 -0.89
C ASP A 27 14.97 -1.40 -1.04
N TRP A 28 14.09 -2.02 -0.25
CA TRP A 28 12.66 -1.73 -0.22
C TRP A 28 12.22 -1.16 1.12
N SER A 29 13.14 -0.63 1.92
CA SER A 29 12.82 -0.16 3.27
C SER A 29 11.75 0.93 3.25
N ALA A 30 11.87 1.89 2.32
CA ALA A 30 10.85 2.93 2.12
C ALA A 30 9.50 2.37 1.62
N ALA A 31 9.53 1.42 0.68
CA ALA A 31 8.31 0.78 0.17
C ALA A 31 7.61 -0.05 1.26
N ARG A 32 8.35 -0.76 2.10
CA ARG A 32 7.82 -1.52 3.24
C ARG A 32 7.17 -0.60 4.28
N GLN A 33 7.80 0.55 4.58
CA GLN A 33 7.20 1.57 5.45
C GLN A 33 5.90 2.14 4.84
N ARG A 34 5.88 2.33 3.52
CA ARG A 34 4.67 2.76 2.80
C ARG A 34 3.57 1.70 2.84
N ILE A 35 3.90 0.43 2.61
CA ILE A 35 2.97 -0.71 2.73
C ILE A 35 2.34 -0.77 4.13
N ALA A 36 3.14 -0.63 5.19
CA ALA A 36 2.62 -0.62 6.56
C ALA A 36 1.63 0.54 6.79
N THR A 37 1.90 1.70 6.20
CA THR A 37 1.00 2.86 6.25
C THR A 37 -0.30 2.59 5.48
N LEU A 38 -0.21 2.06 4.26
CA LEU A 38 -1.37 1.70 3.45
C LEU A 38 -2.26 0.67 4.15
N ASN A 39 -1.66 -0.37 4.74
CA ASN A 39 -2.38 -1.37 5.52
C ASN A 39 -3.15 -0.75 6.70
N LYS A 40 -2.55 0.20 7.44
CA LYS A 40 -3.25 0.92 8.51
C LYS A 40 -4.41 1.77 8.00
N LEU A 41 -4.24 2.43 6.86
CA LEU A 41 -5.28 3.28 6.27
C LEU A 41 -6.44 2.47 5.70
N ILE A 42 -6.16 1.28 5.16
CA ILE A 42 -7.19 0.36 4.67
C ILE A 42 -7.92 -0.30 5.84
N ALA A 43 -7.19 -0.76 6.87
CA ALA A 43 -7.76 -1.41 8.05
C ALA A 43 -8.57 -0.45 8.96
N ARG A 44 -8.28 0.87 8.92
CA ARG A 44 -9.02 1.89 9.68
C ARG A 44 -10.43 2.17 9.16
N ARG A 45 -10.86 1.53 8.07
CA ARG A 45 -12.27 1.62 7.70
C ARG A 45 -13.07 0.74 8.67
N PRO A 46 -13.94 1.31 9.52
CA PRO A 46 -14.90 0.49 10.24
C PRO A 46 -15.75 -0.20 9.17
N THR A 47 -15.77 -1.53 9.19
CA THR A 47 -16.78 -2.31 8.51
C THR A 47 -18.13 -1.74 8.97
N PRO A 48 -18.99 -1.17 8.10
CA PRO A 48 -20.37 -0.97 8.49
C PRO A 48 -20.93 -2.36 8.80
N ALA A 49 -21.40 -2.54 10.04
CA ALA A 49 -22.08 -3.74 10.51
C ALA A 49 -23.41 -3.91 9.77
#